data_AF-A0A2G2W1H9-F1
#
_entry.id   AF-A0A2G2W1H9-F1
#
_cell.length_a   1.000
_cell.length_b   1.000
_cell.length_c   1.000
_cell.angle_alpha   90.00
_cell.angle_beta   90.00
_cell.angle_gamma   90.00
#
_symmetry.space_group_name_H-M   'P 1'
#
loop_
_entity.id
_entity.type
_entity.pdbx_description
1 polymer ?
#
loop_
_entity_poly.entity_id
_entity_poly.type
_entity_poly.pdbx_seq_one_letter_code
_entity_poly.pdbx_strand_id
1 'polypeptide(L)'
;MGVSNPRPWHTTVSKLTAEPEPSLPVWTPNVLKTYKGAGLVNLGNTCFLNAVLQCFMHTVPLFDLLLRNTHVPCDCYIAFCLICVFKELIGSSLAYDGDSLSPWKLVDNLSYFSSGFRKYQQEDAHEFLQCFLNRFESRCNDIVQQVFSGRLVSKLRCCNCGHCSNTYEPLIDVILEIKDADSLHSVLESFTRVEKLDDPEIKYSCERCKVQVSIEKQLMLYNAPSIVVFHLKRFQNDSSVVQKVDKHVSFPLELDLLPYTKNIQSYNVKMNYDLYAVIVHAGSTSSSGHYYSFICAKPNEWYKFDVSTISRFHEDLVLAEEAYIMFYAKRDTLWFSDVVAQQLHNVETIRLLSLSLPNNHASYVSESNASAIDTSSSTPRPTGVINSSDFHELTKIVDNELKKTVQMSTLGSPSAINSSKENNTSQDIGVTESVRKMHKSCDS
;
A
#
# COMPACT_ATOMS: atom_id res chain seq x y z
N MET A 1 -77.78 -17.71 -51.67
CA MET A 1 -78.81 -17.42 -50.65
C MET A 1 -78.73 -18.55 -49.62
N GLY A 2 -78.46 -18.39 -48.33
CA GLY A 2 -78.23 -17.25 -47.46
C GLY A 2 -78.37 -17.75 -46.01
N VAL A 3 -77.32 -17.50 -45.20
CA VAL A 3 -77.33 -17.22 -43.75
C VAL A 3 -77.82 -18.28 -42.73
N SER A 4 -76.88 -18.80 -41.94
CA SER A 4 -76.99 -18.82 -40.47
C SER A 4 -75.61 -18.97 -39.81
N ASN A 5 -75.25 -17.96 -39.02
CA ASN A 5 -73.97 -17.82 -38.29
C ASN A 5 -74.09 -18.45 -36.89
N PRO A 6 -73.03 -19.10 -36.38
CA PRO A 6 -72.74 -19.05 -34.94
C PRO A 6 -71.36 -18.42 -34.66
N ARG A 7 -71.31 -17.69 -33.55
CA ARG A 7 -70.22 -16.81 -33.09
C ARG A 7 -68.91 -17.56 -32.78
N PRO A 8 -67.74 -16.93 -32.96
CA PRO A 8 -66.45 -17.51 -32.59
C PRO A 8 -66.17 -17.35 -31.09
N TRP A 9 -65.69 -18.43 -30.46
CA TRP A 9 -65.02 -18.37 -29.17
C TRP A 9 -63.59 -17.89 -29.40
N HIS A 10 -63.29 -16.68 -28.95
CA HIS A 10 -61.93 -16.14 -28.93
C HIS A 10 -61.12 -16.86 -27.86
N THR A 11 -60.23 -17.76 -28.27
CA THR A 11 -59.09 -18.16 -27.45
C THR A 11 -58.00 -17.13 -27.68
N THR A 12 -57.90 -16.15 -26.79
CA THR A 12 -56.79 -15.18 -26.79
C THR A 12 -55.51 -15.93 -26.43
N VAL A 13 -54.76 -16.36 -27.44
CA VAL A 13 -53.33 -16.66 -27.29
C VAL A 13 -52.65 -15.30 -27.11
N SER A 14 -52.35 -14.95 -25.87
CA SER A 14 -51.50 -13.81 -25.54
C SER A 14 -50.16 -14.02 -26.26
N LYS A 15 -49.94 -13.28 -27.35
CA LYS A 15 -48.61 -13.06 -27.88
C LYS A 15 -47.80 -12.44 -26.75
N LEU A 16 -46.88 -13.20 -26.16
CA LEU A 16 -45.75 -12.62 -25.45
C LEU A 16 -45.01 -11.75 -26.48
N THR A 17 -45.30 -10.46 -26.47
CA THR A 17 -44.40 -9.45 -27.00
C THR A 17 -43.13 -9.60 -26.19
N ALA A 18 -42.06 -10.06 -26.84
CA ALA A 18 -40.72 -9.99 -26.26
C ALA A 18 -40.49 -8.53 -25.84
N GLU A 19 -40.33 -8.31 -24.54
CA GLU A 19 -39.77 -7.09 -23.98
C GLU A 19 -38.49 -6.79 -24.77
N PRO A 20 -38.23 -5.53 -25.17
CA PRO A 20 -36.98 -5.20 -25.81
C PRO A 20 -35.86 -5.53 -24.82
N GLU A 21 -34.98 -6.46 -25.22
CA GLU A 21 -33.65 -6.64 -24.61
C GLU A 21 -33.11 -5.26 -24.24
N PRO A 22 -32.72 -5.01 -22.98
CA PRO A 22 -32.18 -3.72 -22.60
C PRO A 22 -30.96 -3.49 -23.47
N SER A 23 -31.05 -2.52 -24.38
CA SER A 23 -29.99 -2.17 -25.29
C SER A 23 -28.73 -1.92 -24.48
N LEU A 24 -27.75 -2.82 -24.60
CA LEU A 24 -26.42 -2.67 -24.04
C LEU A 24 -25.90 -1.28 -24.42
N PRO A 25 -25.45 -0.46 -23.44
CA PRO A 25 -24.83 0.80 -23.79
C PRO A 25 -23.57 0.50 -24.61
N VAL A 26 -23.58 0.94 -25.86
CA VAL A 26 -22.41 0.92 -26.73
C VAL A 26 -21.49 2.06 -26.25
N TRP A 27 -20.49 1.73 -25.44
CA TRP A 27 -19.48 2.67 -24.99
C TRP A 27 -18.53 2.99 -26.15
N THR A 28 -18.57 4.24 -26.62
CA THR A 28 -17.72 4.77 -27.71
C THR A 28 -16.26 4.99 -27.28
N PRO A 29 -15.29 5.13 -28.20
CA PRO A 29 -13.83 5.12 -27.94
C PRO A 29 -13.22 6.23 -27.05
N ASN A 30 -14.00 6.97 -26.26
CA ASN A 30 -13.53 8.07 -25.41
C ASN A 30 -13.68 7.74 -23.90
N VAL A 31 -13.13 6.60 -23.47
CA VAL A 31 -13.30 6.12 -22.07
C VAL A 31 -12.29 6.73 -21.09
N LEU A 32 -11.14 7.23 -21.54
CA LEU A 32 -10.23 8.02 -20.70
C LEU A 32 -10.41 9.49 -21.07
N LYS A 33 -10.95 10.31 -20.17
CA LYS A 33 -11.15 11.75 -20.43
C LYS A 33 -10.03 12.60 -19.88
N THR A 34 -9.30 12.05 -18.92
CA THR A 34 -8.32 12.77 -18.11
C THR A 34 -7.23 11.84 -17.63
N TYR A 35 -6.02 12.37 -17.45
CA TYR A 35 -4.95 11.71 -16.70
C TYR A 35 -4.91 12.15 -15.24
N LYS A 36 -5.76 13.12 -14.84
CA LYS A 36 -5.87 13.60 -13.46
C LYS A 36 -6.69 12.64 -12.60
N GLY A 37 -7.61 11.91 -13.21
CA GLY A 37 -8.52 11.01 -12.50
C GLY A 37 -9.62 11.74 -11.72
N ALA A 38 -10.22 11.01 -10.78
CA ALA A 38 -11.33 11.44 -9.93
C ALA A 38 -10.94 11.51 -8.44
N GLY A 39 -11.61 12.36 -7.67
CA GLY A 39 -11.48 12.37 -6.22
C GLY A 39 -12.08 11.09 -5.60
N LEU A 40 -11.73 10.76 -4.36
CA LEU A 40 -12.31 9.63 -3.63
C LEU A 40 -13.13 10.10 -2.43
N VAL A 41 -14.42 9.77 -2.40
CA VAL A 41 -15.33 10.12 -1.32
C VAL A 41 -14.86 9.50 0.00
N ASN A 42 -14.92 10.27 1.09
CA ASN A 42 -14.62 9.75 2.43
C ASN A 42 -15.86 9.02 2.96
N LEU A 43 -15.74 7.70 3.14
CA LEU A 43 -16.80 6.83 3.66
C LEU A 43 -16.74 6.68 5.19
N GLY A 44 -16.23 7.72 5.85
CA GLY A 44 -15.99 7.81 7.30
C GLY A 44 -14.59 7.34 7.68
N ASN A 45 -13.72 8.30 8.03
CA ASN A 45 -12.31 8.09 8.41
C ASN A 45 -11.48 7.27 7.41
N THR A 46 -11.83 7.32 6.12
CA THR A 46 -11.15 6.55 5.05
C THR A 46 -10.07 7.33 4.30
N CYS A 47 -9.66 8.50 4.81
CA CYS A 47 -8.66 9.34 4.13
C CYS A 47 -7.29 8.66 4.02
N PHE A 48 -6.89 7.82 4.98
CA PHE A 48 -5.66 7.01 4.92
C PHE A 48 -5.64 6.09 3.68
N LEU A 49 -6.78 5.43 3.41
CA LEU A 49 -6.98 4.56 2.26
C LEU A 49 -7.03 5.38 0.97
N ASN A 50 -7.78 6.49 0.96
CA ASN A 50 -7.93 7.33 -0.22
C ASN A 50 -6.58 7.89 -0.69
N ALA A 51 -5.74 8.39 0.23
CA ALA A 51 -4.42 8.93 -0.11
C ALA A 51 -3.50 7.88 -0.73
N VAL A 52 -3.47 6.66 -0.18
CA VAL A 52 -2.67 5.54 -0.73
C VAL A 52 -3.19 5.09 -2.09
N LEU A 53 -4.51 4.94 -2.25
CA LEU A 53 -5.11 4.54 -3.52
C LEU A 53 -4.81 5.54 -4.63
N GLN A 54 -4.88 6.84 -4.34
CA GLN A 54 -4.53 7.87 -5.32
C GLN A 54 -3.10 7.70 -5.82
N CYS A 55 -2.13 7.49 -4.93
CA CYS A 55 -0.74 7.23 -5.31
C CYS A 55 -0.62 5.97 -6.18
N PHE A 56 -1.23 4.84 -5.78
CA PHE A 56 -1.16 3.59 -6.54
C PHE A 56 -1.84 3.67 -7.92
N MET A 57 -2.97 4.35 -8.04
CA MET A 57 -3.67 4.50 -9.33
C MET A 57 -2.82 5.28 -10.35
N HIS A 58 -1.92 6.15 -9.88
CA HIS A 58 -1.01 6.95 -10.70
C HIS A 58 0.41 6.35 -10.81
N THR A 59 0.65 5.18 -10.19
CA THR A 59 1.92 4.45 -10.35
C THR A 59 1.98 3.78 -11.72
N VAL A 60 2.70 4.38 -12.67
CA VAL A 60 2.78 3.93 -14.07
C VAL A 60 3.16 2.45 -14.24
N PRO A 61 4.24 1.93 -13.65
CA PRO A 61 4.60 0.51 -13.84
C PRO A 61 3.53 -0.45 -13.31
N LEU A 62 2.82 -0.08 -12.24
CA LEU A 62 1.69 -0.85 -11.70
C LEU A 62 0.50 -0.83 -12.67
N PHE A 63 0.15 0.35 -13.18
CA PHE A 63 -0.90 0.52 -14.18
C PHE A 63 -0.63 -0.32 -15.44
N ASP A 64 0.58 -0.23 -16.00
CA ASP A 64 0.96 -0.97 -17.21
C ASP A 64 0.94 -2.49 -17.03
N LEU A 65 1.36 -2.99 -15.87
CA LEU A 65 1.28 -4.42 -15.56
C LEU A 65 -0.17 -4.84 -15.39
N LEU A 66 -1.02 -4.03 -14.75
CA LEU A 66 -2.43 -4.35 -14.59
C LEU A 66 -3.17 -4.39 -15.92
N LEU A 67 -2.83 -3.53 -16.88
CA LEU A 67 -3.41 -3.57 -18.22
C LEU A 67 -3.01 -4.82 -18.99
N ARG A 68 -1.73 -5.22 -18.93
CA ARG A 68 -1.20 -6.37 -19.67
C ARG A 68 -1.64 -7.72 -19.09
N ASN A 69 -1.85 -7.77 -17.77
CA ASN A 69 -2.26 -9.01 -17.11
C ASN A 69 -3.75 -9.28 -17.29
N THR A 70 -4.08 -10.27 -18.13
CA THR A 70 -5.41 -10.90 -18.14
C THR A 70 -5.54 -11.72 -16.86
N HIS A 71 -5.97 -11.08 -15.78
CA HIS A 71 -6.16 -11.72 -14.47
C HIS A 71 -7.15 -12.89 -14.59
N VAL A 72 -6.62 -14.10 -14.78
CA VAL A 72 -7.32 -15.37 -14.95
C VAL A 72 -6.46 -16.45 -14.28
N PRO A 73 -7.01 -17.27 -13.36
CA PRO A 73 -8.40 -17.39 -12.98
C PRO A 73 -8.80 -16.35 -11.91
N CYS A 74 -9.70 -15.43 -12.26
CA CYS A 74 -10.48 -14.73 -11.24
C CYS A 74 -11.55 -15.71 -10.76
N ASP A 75 -11.39 -16.24 -9.55
CA ASP A 75 -12.49 -16.89 -8.84
C ASP A 75 -13.47 -15.81 -8.36
N CYS A 76 -14.11 -15.10 -9.30
CA CYS A 76 -15.09 -14.06 -9.00
C CYS A 76 -16.36 -14.62 -8.33
N TYR A 77 -16.40 -15.94 -8.10
CA TYR A 77 -17.32 -16.62 -7.19
C TYR A 77 -17.09 -16.22 -5.72
N ILE A 78 -15.87 -15.80 -5.38
CA ILE A 78 -15.55 -15.16 -4.10
C ILE A 78 -15.95 -13.70 -4.23
N ALA A 79 -16.85 -13.23 -3.37
CA ALA A 79 -17.52 -11.92 -3.45
C ALA A 79 -16.60 -10.68 -3.55
N PHE A 80 -15.28 -10.82 -3.40
CA PHE A 80 -14.30 -9.73 -3.48
C PHE A 80 -12.99 -10.19 -4.13
N CYS A 81 -12.57 -9.50 -5.19
CA CYS A 81 -11.26 -9.67 -5.84
C CYS A 81 -10.54 -8.33 -5.91
N LEU A 82 -9.42 -8.21 -5.17
CA LEU A 82 -8.65 -6.97 -5.07
C LEU A 82 -8.21 -6.43 -6.44
N ILE A 83 -7.68 -7.29 -7.31
CA ILE A 83 -7.17 -6.88 -8.62
C ILE A 83 -8.30 -6.36 -9.52
N CYS A 84 -9.45 -7.04 -9.56
CA CYS A 84 -10.61 -6.59 -10.35
C CYS A 84 -11.17 -5.28 -9.82
N VAL A 85 -11.36 -5.16 -8.49
CA VAL A 85 -11.87 -3.94 -7.86
C VAL A 85 -10.92 -2.76 -8.09
N PHE A 86 -9.61 -3.00 -8.01
CA PHE A 86 -8.63 -1.94 -8.23
C PHE A 86 -8.56 -1.51 -9.70
N LYS A 87 -8.63 -2.44 -10.66
CA LYS A 87 -8.75 -2.12 -12.10
C LYS A 87 -10.02 -1.34 -12.41
N GLU A 88 -11.15 -1.74 -11.84
CA GLU A 88 -12.43 -1.04 -11.98
C GLU A 88 -12.35 0.39 -11.44
N LEU A 89 -11.69 0.58 -10.28
CA LEU A 89 -11.48 1.90 -9.68
C LEU A 89 -10.60 2.79 -10.58
N ILE A 90 -9.49 2.27 -11.10
CA ILE A 90 -8.63 2.97 -12.06
C ILE A 90 -9.42 3.38 -13.30
N GLY A 91 -10.13 2.44 -13.93
CA GLY A 91 -10.92 2.70 -15.14
C GLY A 91 -11.99 3.76 -14.91
N SER A 92 -12.69 3.69 -13.77
CA SER A 92 -13.68 4.69 -13.38
C SER A 92 -13.03 6.06 -13.14
N SER A 93 -11.88 6.10 -12.45
CA SER A 93 -11.16 7.34 -12.16
C SER A 93 -10.82 8.10 -13.44
N LEU A 94 -10.35 7.38 -14.47
CA LEU A 94 -9.98 7.99 -15.76
C LEU A 94 -11.19 8.37 -16.63
N ALA A 95 -12.37 7.78 -16.40
CA ALA A 95 -13.59 8.05 -17.15
C ALA A 95 -14.38 9.27 -16.65
N TYR A 96 -14.25 9.61 -15.36
CA TYR A 96 -15.00 10.66 -14.69
C TYR A 96 -14.06 11.79 -14.19
N ASP A 97 -13.66 12.68 -15.10
CA ASP A 97 -12.77 13.83 -14.78
C ASP A 97 -13.46 14.84 -13.87
N GLY A 98 -12.84 15.13 -12.72
CA GLY A 98 -13.32 16.13 -11.77
C GLY A 98 -14.49 15.70 -10.89
N ASP A 99 -15.03 14.49 -11.09
CA ASP A 99 -16.03 13.88 -10.22
C ASP A 99 -15.37 13.21 -9.01
N SER A 100 -16.20 12.71 -8.09
CA SER A 100 -15.74 11.89 -6.96
C SER A 100 -16.31 10.48 -7.03
N LEU A 101 -15.46 9.49 -6.74
CA LEU A 101 -15.80 8.08 -6.74
C LEU A 101 -15.86 7.54 -5.32
N SER A 102 -16.79 6.63 -5.08
CA SER A 102 -16.90 5.92 -3.81
C SER A 102 -16.10 4.60 -3.89
N PRO A 103 -14.98 4.45 -3.15
CA PRO A 103 -14.21 3.20 -3.12
C PRO A 103 -14.88 2.14 -2.21
N TRP A 104 -16.20 2.07 -2.20
CA TRP A 104 -16.98 1.28 -1.23
C TRP A 104 -16.65 -0.21 -1.26
N LYS A 105 -16.34 -0.79 -2.44
CA LYS A 105 -15.95 -2.21 -2.55
C LYS A 105 -14.70 -2.52 -1.72
N LEU A 106 -13.74 -1.60 -1.65
CA LEU A 106 -12.54 -1.73 -0.83
C LEU A 106 -12.84 -1.50 0.65
N VAL A 107 -13.64 -0.46 0.95
CA VAL A 107 -14.02 -0.10 2.33
C VAL A 107 -14.90 -1.17 2.99
N ASP A 108 -15.79 -1.81 2.23
CA ASP A 108 -16.63 -2.91 2.70
C ASP A 108 -15.84 -4.18 3.00
N ASN A 109 -14.64 -4.30 2.44
CA ASN A 109 -13.75 -5.44 2.60
C ASN A 109 -12.45 -5.07 3.33
N LEU A 110 -12.44 -4.06 4.21
CA LEU A 110 -11.24 -3.65 4.95
C LEU A 110 -10.55 -4.80 5.70
N SER A 111 -11.32 -5.72 6.27
CA SER A 111 -10.81 -6.90 6.98
C SER A 111 -10.03 -7.88 6.09
N TYR A 112 -10.18 -7.78 4.76
CA TYR A 112 -9.39 -8.53 3.80
C TYR A 112 -7.91 -8.13 3.85
N PHE A 113 -7.61 -6.85 4.12
CA PHE A 113 -6.25 -6.35 4.19
C PHE A 113 -5.59 -6.75 5.51
N SER A 114 -6.25 -6.42 6.62
CA SER A 114 -5.84 -6.77 7.99
C SER A 114 -7.08 -6.94 8.86
N SER A 115 -7.07 -7.93 9.75
CA SER A 115 -8.15 -8.15 10.72
C SER A 115 -8.33 -6.97 11.70
N GLY A 116 -7.31 -6.10 11.81
CA GLY A 116 -7.34 -4.88 12.61
C GLY A 116 -8.20 -3.77 12.03
N PHE A 117 -8.28 -3.64 10.70
CA PHE A 117 -8.97 -2.52 10.06
C PHE A 117 -10.48 -2.60 10.20
N ARG A 118 -11.08 -1.50 10.67
CA ARG A 118 -12.54 -1.39 10.85
C ARG A 118 -13.07 -0.14 10.15
N LYS A 119 -14.30 -0.23 9.64
CA LYS A 119 -14.99 0.94 9.09
C LYS A 119 -15.08 2.05 10.13
N TYR A 120 -15.00 3.29 9.66
CA TYR A 120 -15.13 4.50 10.48
C TYR A 120 -14.00 4.71 11.51
N GLN A 121 -12.97 3.88 11.53
CA GLN A 121 -11.77 4.09 12.34
C GLN A 121 -10.69 4.79 11.53
N GLN A 122 -9.89 5.60 12.22
CA GLN A 122 -8.66 6.13 11.64
C GLN A 122 -7.58 5.06 11.73
N GLU A 123 -6.77 4.95 10.68
CA GLU A 123 -5.71 3.96 10.55
C GLU A 123 -4.46 4.63 9.97
N ASP A 124 -3.32 3.97 10.11
CA ASP A 124 -2.08 4.44 9.51
C ASP A 124 -2.04 4.16 8.00
N ALA A 125 -1.76 5.19 7.20
CA ALA A 125 -1.68 5.06 5.75
C ALA A 125 -0.53 4.11 5.31
N HIS A 126 0.56 4.07 6.06
CA HIS A 126 1.68 3.16 5.80
C HIS A 126 1.30 1.70 6.09
N GLU A 127 0.58 1.44 7.17
CA GLU A 127 0.08 0.09 7.47
C GLU A 127 -0.87 -0.40 6.37
N PHE A 128 -1.79 0.47 5.91
CA PHE A 128 -2.67 0.15 4.80
C PHE A 128 -1.92 -0.10 3.50
N LEU A 129 -0.91 0.73 3.19
CA LEU A 129 -0.03 0.57 2.02
C LEU A 129 0.63 -0.81 2.03
N GLN A 130 1.26 -1.20 3.14
CA GLN A 130 1.92 -2.49 3.27
C GLN A 130 0.92 -3.65 3.16
N CYS A 131 -0.22 -3.57 3.86
CA CYS A 131 -1.27 -4.58 3.77
C CYS A 131 -1.81 -4.72 2.34
N PHE A 132 -2.02 -3.61 1.63
CA PHE A 132 -2.48 -3.62 0.24
C PHE A 132 -1.49 -4.34 -0.66
N LEU A 133 -0.20 -3.97 -0.62
CA LEU A 133 0.84 -4.59 -1.45
C LEU A 133 1.01 -6.08 -1.12
N ASN A 134 0.98 -6.47 0.15
CA ASN A 134 1.05 -7.88 0.55
C ASN A 134 -0.12 -8.69 -0.01
N ARG A 135 -1.35 -8.15 0.03
CA ARG A 135 -2.51 -8.83 -0.58
C ARG A 135 -2.42 -8.88 -2.09
N PHE A 136 -1.90 -7.82 -2.71
CA PHE A 136 -1.67 -7.77 -4.15
C PHE A 136 -0.70 -8.85 -4.62
N GLU A 137 0.45 -8.96 -3.95
CA GLU A 137 1.48 -9.97 -4.24
C GLU A 137 0.92 -11.38 -4.05
N SER A 138 0.16 -11.65 -2.98
CA SER A 138 -0.44 -12.97 -2.73
C SER A 138 -1.41 -13.45 -3.83
N ARG A 139 -1.93 -12.52 -4.65
CA ARG A 139 -2.87 -12.81 -5.74
C ARG A 139 -2.21 -12.82 -7.11
N CYS A 140 -1.20 -12.00 -7.31
CA CYS A 140 -0.42 -11.99 -8.53
C CYS A 140 1.04 -11.81 -8.15
N ASN A 141 1.70 -12.96 -7.93
CA ASN A 141 3.15 -12.99 -7.82
C ASN A 141 3.73 -12.27 -9.04
N ASP A 142 4.79 -11.50 -8.81
CA ASP A 142 5.53 -10.72 -9.80
C ASP A 142 5.08 -9.27 -9.99
N ILE A 143 3.82 -8.86 -9.74
CA ILE A 143 3.44 -7.45 -9.95
C ILE A 143 4.12 -6.55 -8.93
N VAL A 144 3.99 -6.86 -7.63
CA VAL A 144 4.64 -6.04 -6.59
C VAL A 144 6.15 -6.18 -6.70
N GLN A 145 6.63 -7.40 -6.99
CA GLN A 145 8.06 -7.63 -7.19
C GLN A 145 8.69 -6.80 -8.32
N GLN A 146 8.00 -6.64 -9.45
CA GLN A 146 8.52 -5.86 -10.58
C GLN A 146 8.46 -4.34 -10.35
N VAL A 147 7.48 -3.88 -9.57
CA VAL A 147 7.25 -2.44 -9.39
C VAL A 147 7.99 -1.90 -8.17
N PHE A 148 7.80 -2.53 -7.01
CA PHE A 148 8.21 -2.00 -5.70
C PHE A 148 9.37 -2.77 -5.06
N SER A 149 9.62 -4.04 -5.44
CA SER A 149 10.64 -4.83 -4.74
C SER A 149 12.07 -4.49 -5.15
N GLY A 150 12.85 -4.05 -4.18
CA GLY A 150 14.30 -4.02 -4.20
C GLY A 150 14.92 -5.03 -3.24
N ARG A 151 16.21 -4.86 -2.95
CA ARG A 151 16.88 -5.54 -1.83
C ARG A 151 17.78 -4.58 -1.08
N LEU A 152 17.85 -4.79 0.21
CA LEU A 152 18.89 -4.25 1.07
C LEU A 152 20.03 -5.26 1.22
N VAL A 153 21.20 -4.74 1.54
CA VAL A 153 22.35 -5.52 1.98
C VAL A 153 22.81 -5.02 3.34
N SER A 154 22.74 -5.91 4.32
CA SER A 154 23.31 -5.72 5.65
C SER A 154 24.71 -6.30 5.65
N LYS A 155 25.71 -5.41 5.70
CA LYS A 155 27.14 -5.77 5.75
C LYS A 155 27.60 -5.73 7.19
N LEU A 156 28.12 -6.85 7.68
CA LEU A 156 28.79 -6.94 8.98
C LEU A 156 30.29 -7.06 8.77
N ARG A 157 31.08 -6.29 9.51
CA ARG A 157 32.55 -6.37 9.52
C ARG A 157 33.05 -6.56 10.94
N CYS A 158 33.82 -7.62 11.16
CA CYS A 158 34.46 -7.91 12.43
C CYS A 158 35.60 -6.92 12.70
N CYS A 159 35.55 -6.23 13.85
CA CYS A 159 36.58 -5.26 14.25
C CYS A 159 37.93 -5.91 14.63
N ASN A 160 37.93 -7.22 14.95
CA ASN A 160 39.15 -7.95 15.35
C ASN A 160 39.93 -8.50 14.14
N CYS A 161 39.26 -9.22 13.23
CA CYS A 161 39.92 -9.91 12.11
C CYS A 161 39.57 -9.38 10.72
N GLY A 162 38.71 -8.36 10.63
CA GLY A 162 38.29 -7.76 9.36
C GLY A 162 37.37 -8.63 8.49
N HIS A 163 36.98 -9.83 8.95
CA HIS A 163 36.04 -10.67 8.21
C HIS A 163 34.72 -9.94 7.98
N CYS A 164 34.26 -9.97 6.72
CA CYS A 164 32.99 -9.35 6.32
C CYS A 164 31.99 -10.44 5.92
N SER A 165 30.74 -10.30 6.36
CA SER A 165 29.60 -11.07 5.88
C SER A 165 28.52 -10.12 5.34
N ASN A 166 27.70 -10.61 4.41
CA ASN A 166 26.60 -9.86 3.84
C ASN A 166 25.32 -10.69 3.95
N THR A 167 24.26 -10.09 4.46
CA THR A 167 22.90 -10.63 4.42
C THR A 167 22.07 -9.78 3.47
N TYR A 168 21.21 -10.40 2.68
CA TYR A 168 20.34 -9.70 1.72
C TYR A 168 18.89 -9.85 2.13
N GLU A 169 18.17 -8.74 2.17
CA GLU A 169 16.80 -8.67 2.67
C GLU A 169 15.89 -8.04 1.60
N PRO A 170 14.68 -8.57 1.36
CA PRO A 170 13.70 -7.93 0.48
C PRO A 170 13.36 -6.52 0.97
N LEU A 171 13.12 -5.60 0.03
CA LEU A 171 12.74 -4.22 0.31
C LEU A 171 11.50 -3.85 -0.50
N ILE A 172 10.41 -3.46 0.15
CA ILE A 172 9.22 -2.89 -0.51
C ILE A 172 9.23 -1.36 -0.36
N ASP A 173 9.57 -0.90 0.84
CA ASP A 173 9.64 0.50 1.21
C ASP A 173 10.80 0.72 2.19
N VAL A 174 11.39 1.92 2.15
CA VAL A 174 12.48 2.32 3.03
C VAL A 174 11.91 3.15 4.17
N ILE A 175 11.91 2.59 5.36
CA ILE A 175 11.48 3.25 6.60
C ILE A 175 12.64 4.06 7.16
N LEU A 176 12.41 5.35 7.37
CA LEU A 176 13.45 6.32 7.67
C LEU A 176 13.21 7.02 9.01
N GLU A 177 14.20 6.92 9.91
CA GLU A 177 14.24 7.69 11.16
C GLU A 177 14.62 9.14 10.87
N ILE A 178 13.79 10.09 11.36
CA ILE A 178 13.93 11.50 11.00
C ILE A 178 14.33 12.41 12.17
N LYS A 179 14.46 11.93 13.41
CA LYS A 179 14.69 12.81 14.60
C LYS A 179 15.83 13.81 14.36
N ASP A 180 16.98 13.31 13.91
CA ASP A 180 18.24 14.06 13.86
C ASP A 180 18.62 14.53 12.45
N ALA A 181 17.68 14.57 11.50
CA ALA A 181 17.97 14.91 10.11
C ALA A 181 16.84 15.74 9.45
N ASP A 182 17.21 16.77 8.69
CA ASP A 182 16.28 17.79 8.17
C ASP A 182 16.13 17.76 6.64
N SER A 183 16.77 16.79 5.98
CA SER A 183 16.63 16.53 4.56
C SER A 183 16.63 15.03 4.25
N LEU A 184 15.94 14.62 3.18
CA LEU A 184 15.93 13.25 2.70
C LEU A 184 17.35 12.73 2.43
N HIS A 185 18.25 13.59 1.93
CA HIS A 185 19.67 13.25 1.78
C HIS A 185 20.33 12.90 3.11
N SER A 186 20.21 13.78 4.12
CA SER A 186 20.80 13.53 5.45
C SER A 186 20.20 12.29 6.14
N VAL A 187 18.92 12.03 5.91
CA VAL A 187 18.22 10.86 6.44
C VAL A 187 18.74 9.57 5.77
N LEU A 188 18.93 9.56 4.44
CA LEU A 188 19.50 8.44 3.70
C LEU A 188 20.98 8.19 4.02
N GLU A 189 21.76 9.26 4.24
CA GLU A 189 23.13 9.16 4.74
C GLU A 189 23.16 8.51 6.13
N SER A 190 22.27 8.92 7.03
CA SER A 190 22.14 8.31 8.36
C SER A 190 21.75 6.84 8.26
N PHE A 191 20.78 6.50 7.41
CA PHE A 191 20.31 5.14 7.15
C PHE A 191 21.42 4.22 6.63
N THR A 192 22.32 4.74 5.78
CA THR A 192 23.43 3.98 5.18
C THR A 192 24.77 4.12 5.89
N ARG A 193 24.80 4.82 7.02
CA ARG A 193 26.00 5.05 7.82
C ARG A 193 26.50 3.73 8.41
N VAL A 194 27.82 3.58 8.46
CA VAL A 194 28.44 2.48 9.21
C VAL A 194 28.22 2.74 10.70
N GLU A 195 27.49 1.85 11.37
CA GLU A 195 27.28 1.85 12.81
C GLU A 195 28.22 0.85 13.48
N LYS A 196 28.85 1.25 14.59
CA LYS A 196 29.65 0.33 15.40
C LYS A 196 28.77 -0.20 16.52
N LEU A 197 28.64 -1.52 16.59
CA LEU A 197 27.92 -2.22 17.65
C LEU A 197 28.96 -2.71 18.67
N ASP A 198 29.16 -1.92 19.71
CA ASP A 198 30.04 -2.20 20.84
C ASP A 198 29.32 -2.24 22.20
N ASP A 199 27.99 -2.37 22.17
CA ASP A 199 27.19 -2.61 23.36
C ASP A 199 27.61 -3.93 24.04
N PRO A 200 28.01 -3.90 25.34
CA PRO A 200 28.38 -5.09 26.10
C PRO A 200 27.28 -6.18 26.15
N GLU A 201 26.01 -5.80 26.00
CA GLU A 201 24.88 -6.73 25.98
C GLU A 201 24.75 -7.45 24.63
N ILE A 202 25.23 -6.84 23.53
CA ILE A 202 25.21 -7.41 22.19
C ILE A 202 26.40 -8.37 22.03
N LYS A 203 26.16 -9.66 22.28
CA LYS A 203 27.18 -10.70 22.16
C LYS A 203 27.27 -11.26 20.74
N TYR A 204 28.02 -10.59 19.86
CA TYR A 204 28.31 -11.13 18.52
C TYR A 204 29.56 -12.01 18.51
N SER A 205 29.44 -13.24 18.01
CA SER A 205 30.57 -14.16 17.81
C SER A 205 30.95 -14.22 16.33
N CYS A 206 32.18 -13.84 16.00
CA CYS A 206 32.63 -13.84 14.61
C CYS A 206 32.81 -15.25 14.07
N GLU A 207 32.24 -15.53 12.90
CA GLU A 207 32.33 -16.84 12.25
C GLU A 207 33.77 -17.25 11.88
N ARG A 208 34.69 -16.29 11.70
CA ARG A 208 36.09 -16.58 11.36
C ARG A 208 36.97 -16.74 12.59
N CYS A 209 37.05 -15.72 13.46
CA CYS A 209 37.93 -15.77 14.63
C CYS A 209 37.32 -16.46 15.85
N LYS A 210 36.03 -16.83 15.79
CA LYS A 210 35.29 -17.60 16.81
C LYS A 210 35.31 -16.99 18.22
N VAL A 211 35.59 -15.70 18.32
CA VAL A 211 35.61 -14.92 19.57
C VAL A 211 34.51 -13.88 19.54
N GLN A 212 34.08 -13.47 20.73
CA GLN A 212 33.15 -12.35 20.89
C GLN A 212 33.85 -11.05 20.52
N VAL A 213 33.24 -10.27 19.63
CA VAL A 213 33.85 -9.06 19.07
C VAL A 213 32.81 -7.97 18.94
N SER A 214 33.27 -6.72 18.93
CA SER A 214 32.50 -5.63 18.34
C SER A 214 32.48 -5.77 16.81
N ILE A 215 31.40 -5.29 16.21
CA ILE A 215 31.21 -5.32 14.77
C ILE A 215 30.83 -3.93 14.24
N GLU A 216 31.23 -3.66 13.02
CA GLU A 216 30.65 -2.60 12.21
C GLU A 216 29.51 -3.20 11.39
N LYS A 217 28.32 -2.59 11.46
CA LYS A 217 27.16 -2.91 10.64
C LYS A 217 26.89 -1.76 9.69
N GLN A 218 26.49 -2.07 8.47
CA GLN A 218 26.09 -1.08 7.49
C GLN A 218 24.94 -1.63 6.66
N LEU A 219 23.88 -0.84 6.50
CA LEU A 219 22.77 -1.15 5.61
C LEU A 219 22.93 -0.33 4.32
N MET A 220 22.70 -0.96 3.16
CA MET A 220 22.76 -0.27 1.87
C MET A 220 21.70 -0.81 0.92
N LEU A 221 21.33 -0.02 -0.09
CA LEU A 221 20.54 -0.53 -1.22
C LEU A 221 21.43 -1.49 -2.04
N TYR A 222 20.91 -2.64 -2.44
CA TYR A 222 21.61 -3.56 -3.33
C TYR A 222 21.11 -3.43 -4.78
N ASN A 223 19.79 -3.46 -4.96
CA ASN A 223 19.11 -3.11 -6.19
C ASN A 223 17.89 -2.27 -5.84
N ALA A 224 17.77 -1.11 -6.48
CA ALA A 224 16.64 -0.23 -6.32
C ALA A 224 15.48 -0.64 -7.27
N PRO A 225 14.22 -0.60 -6.80
CA PRO A 225 13.03 -0.92 -7.59
C PRO A 225 12.71 0.13 -8.66
N SER A 226 11.72 -0.16 -9.52
CA SER A 226 11.18 0.82 -10.48
C SER A 226 10.54 2.01 -9.75
N ILE A 227 9.87 1.73 -8.63
CA ILE A 227 9.25 2.71 -7.74
C ILE A 227 9.83 2.53 -6.34
N VAL A 228 10.50 3.56 -5.83
CA VAL A 228 11.00 3.58 -4.46
C VAL A 228 9.99 4.32 -3.59
N VAL A 229 9.59 3.69 -2.49
CA VAL A 229 8.71 4.28 -1.49
C VAL A 229 9.54 4.62 -0.24
N PHE A 230 9.52 5.88 0.16
CA PHE A 230 10.12 6.33 1.41
C PHE A 230 9.04 6.64 2.43
N HIS A 231 9.10 5.99 3.59
CA HIS A 231 8.25 6.28 4.74
C HIS A 231 9.05 7.02 5.79
N LEU A 232 8.63 8.24 6.12
CA LEU A 232 9.24 8.99 7.22
C LEU A 232 8.55 8.59 8.52
N LYS A 233 9.31 8.00 9.44
CA LYS A 233 8.80 7.47 10.71
C LYS A 233 8.46 8.61 11.69
N ARG A 234 7.35 9.29 11.41
CA ARG A 234 6.86 10.45 12.16
C ARG A 234 6.23 10.06 13.49
N PHE A 235 5.60 8.89 13.60
CA PHE A 235 4.97 8.45 14.84
C PHE A 235 5.95 7.58 15.62
N GLN A 236 6.32 8.03 16.82
CA GLN A 236 7.28 7.35 17.67
C GLN A 236 6.69 7.15 19.06
N ASN A 237 6.94 5.97 19.61
CA ASN A 237 6.52 5.62 20.96
C ASN A 237 7.64 6.02 21.92
N ASP A 238 7.42 7.05 22.73
CA ASP A 238 8.27 7.34 23.87
C ASP A 238 7.53 6.93 25.14
N SER A 239 7.92 5.78 25.70
CA SER A 239 7.69 5.39 27.09
C SER A 239 6.25 5.47 27.63
N SER A 240 5.22 5.54 26.78
CA SER A 240 3.75 5.42 27.01
C SER A 240 2.91 6.32 26.09
N VAL A 241 3.51 7.35 25.47
CA VAL A 241 2.79 8.30 24.60
C VAL A 241 3.31 8.19 23.17
N VAL A 242 2.40 8.11 22.21
CA VAL A 242 2.72 8.22 20.77
C VAL A 242 2.81 9.71 20.44
N GLN A 243 3.99 10.17 20.04
CA GLN A 243 4.20 11.55 19.61
C GLN A 243 4.50 11.59 18.11
N LYS A 244 3.90 12.57 17.42
CA LYS A 244 4.25 12.89 16.03
C LYS A 244 5.45 13.83 16.00
N VAL A 245 6.44 13.50 15.18
CA VAL A 245 7.54 14.39 14.78
C VAL A 245 7.03 15.36 13.71
N ASP A 246 6.59 16.52 14.19
CA ASP A 246 6.01 17.62 13.40
C ASP A 246 7.12 18.58 12.97
N LYS A 247 8.00 18.08 12.10
CA LYS A 247 9.05 18.88 11.48
C LYS A 247 9.07 18.70 9.97
N HIS A 248 9.41 19.77 9.28
CA HIS A 248 9.70 19.72 7.87
C HIS A 248 11.01 18.96 7.61
N VAL A 249 10.96 17.98 6.71
CA VAL A 249 12.14 17.27 6.18
C VAL A 249 12.16 17.58 4.70
N SER A 250 13.16 18.34 4.26
CA SER A 250 13.26 18.74 2.85
C SER A 250 13.49 17.53 1.94
N PHE A 251 12.81 17.48 0.81
CA PHE A 251 12.95 16.40 -0.18
C PHE A 251 13.05 16.99 -1.60
N PRO A 252 13.93 16.47 -2.47
CA PRO A 252 14.10 16.98 -3.82
C PRO A 252 13.08 16.39 -4.79
N LEU A 253 12.88 17.03 -5.94
CA LEU A 253 12.11 16.44 -7.05
C LEU A 253 12.89 15.33 -7.74
N GLU A 254 14.20 15.52 -7.87
CA GLU A 254 15.10 14.55 -8.48
C GLU A 254 16.04 14.00 -7.41
N LEU A 255 16.13 12.68 -7.30
CA LEU A 255 16.93 12.01 -6.29
C LEU A 255 17.90 11.03 -6.95
N ASP A 256 19.19 11.16 -6.64
CA ASP A 256 20.20 10.18 -6.99
C ASP A 256 20.41 9.20 -5.83
N LEU A 257 20.07 7.93 -6.06
CA LEU A 257 20.24 6.85 -5.07
C LEU A 257 21.59 6.12 -5.17
N LEU A 258 22.44 6.50 -6.14
CA LEU A 258 23.75 5.89 -6.31
C LEU A 258 24.62 5.95 -5.04
N PRO A 259 24.69 7.08 -4.29
CA PRO A 259 25.50 7.16 -3.06
C PRO A 259 25.10 6.16 -1.97
N TYR A 260 23.84 5.73 -1.96
CA TYR A 260 23.25 4.86 -0.94
C TYR A 260 23.23 3.38 -1.36
N THR A 261 23.79 3.06 -2.53
CA THR A 261 23.76 1.73 -3.15
C THR A 261 25.12 1.03 -3.04
N LYS A 262 25.13 -0.27 -2.72
CA LYS A 262 26.35 -1.08 -2.64
C LYS A 262 27.01 -1.12 -4.01
N ASN A 263 28.27 -0.73 -4.03
CA ASN A 263 29.09 -0.58 -5.23
C ASN A 263 29.37 -1.94 -5.90
N ILE A 264 28.40 -2.45 -6.65
CA ILE A 264 28.45 -3.75 -7.35
C ILE A 264 28.38 -3.59 -8.87
N GLN A 265 27.98 -2.42 -9.37
CA GLN A 265 27.74 -2.25 -10.80
C GLN A 265 28.92 -1.57 -11.49
N SER A 266 29.80 -2.43 -12.00
CA SER A 266 30.57 -2.20 -13.21
C SER A 266 29.70 -1.53 -14.30
N TYR A 267 30.07 -0.30 -14.69
CA TYR A 267 29.59 0.48 -15.84
C TYR A 267 28.12 1.02 -15.80
N ASN A 268 27.98 2.35 -15.73
CA ASN A 268 26.89 3.17 -16.30
C ASN A 268 25.42 2.97 -15.85
N VAL A 269 25.10 2.36 -14.71
CA VAL A 269 23.70 2.33 -14.24
C VAL A 269 23.34 3.65 -13.53
N LYS A 270 22.48 4.45 -14.16
CA LYS A 270 21.90 5.65 -13.54
C LYS A 270 20.82 5.23 -12.52
N MET A 271 20.94 5.78 -11.31
CA MET A 271 19.98 5.59 -10.20
C MET A 271 19.25 6.89 -9.89
N ASN A 272 18.89 7.63 -10.94
CA ASN A 272 18.11 8.86 -10.85
C ASN A 272 16.62 8.52 -10.80
N TYR A 273 15.93 9.15 -9.86
CA TYR A 273 14.50 9.01 -9.65
C TYR A 273 13.83 10.38 -9.59
N ASP A 274 12.60 10.43 -10.07
CA ASP A 274 11.75 11.62 -10.05
C ASP A 274 10.59 11.40 -9.08
N LEU A 275 10.36 12.37 -8.20
CA LEU A 275 9.23 12.39 -7.29
C LEU A 275 7.94 12.56 -8.10
N TYR A 276 6.96 11.68 -7.86
CA TYR A 276 5.65 11.81 -8.52
C TYR A 276 4.48 11.76 -7.54
N ALA A 277 4.66 11.29 -6.30
CA ALA A 277 3.60 11.35 -5.31
C ALA A 277 4.11 11.58 -3.88
N VAL A 278 3.34 12.33 -3.10
CA VAL A 278 3.59 12.62 -1.69
C VAL A 278 2.29 12.45 -0.91
N ILE A 279 2.30 11.67 0.16
CA ILE A 279 1.21 11.61 1.14
C ILE A 279 1.60 12.47 2.32
N VAL A 280 0.67 13.29 2.80
CA VAL A 280 0.83 14.13 3.99
C VAL A 280 -0.22 13.75 5.03
N HIS A 281 0.18 13.82 6.31
CA HIS A 281 -0.72 13.67 7.44
C HIS A 281 -0.83 14.99 8.21
N ALA A 282 -1.99 15.62 8.15
CA ALA A 282 -2.34 16.76 8.99
C ALA A 282 -2.98 16.27 10.30
N GLY A 283 -2.48 16.74 11.44
CA GLY A 283 -2.91 16.30 12.76
C GLY A 283 -1.73 15.89 13.64
N SER A 284 -1.98 15.80 14.94
CA SER A 284 -0.94 15.65 15.96
C SER A 284 -0.76 14.22 16.48
N THR A 285 -1.72 13.32 16.25
CA THR A 285 -1.64 11.92 16.71
C THR A 285 -1.83 10.95 15.56
N SER A 286 -1.41 9.70 15.74
CA SER A 286 -1.66 8.63 14.76
C SER A 286 -3.13 8.19 14.70
N SER A 287 -3.90 8.48 15.75
CA SER A 287 -5.32 8.13 15.90
C SER A 287 -6.28 9.27 15.57
N SER A 288 -5.75 10.46 15.28
CA SER A 288 -6.51 11.67 14.97
C SER A 288 -5.74 12.57 14.01
N GLY A 289 -6.22 12.60 12.77
CA GLY A 289 -5.75 13.50 11.73
C GLY A 289 -6.46 13.29 10.40
N HIS A 290 -5.81 13.74 9.34
CA HIS A 290 -6.32 13.74 7.99
C HIS A 290 -5.21 13.51 6.98
N TYR A 291 -5.39 12.51 6.12
CA TYR A 291 -4.47 12.21 5.03
C TYR A 291 -4.95 12.80 3.72
N TYR A 292 -4.02 13.36 2.97
CA TYR A 292 -4.21 13.78 1.58
C TYR A 292 -2.94 13.50 0.79
N SER A 293 -3.03 13.55 -0.54
CA SER A 293 -1.90 13.25 -1.41
C SER A 293 -1.70 14.33 -2.46
N PHE A 294 -0.45 14.51 -2.88
CA PHE A 294 -0.06 15.29 -4.04
C PHE A 294 0.46 14.34 -5.10
N ILE A 295 0.04 14.52 -6.35
CA ILE A 295 0.45 13.67 -7.47
C ILE A 295 0.85 14.54 -8.65
N CYS A 296 2.00 14.22 -9.24
CA CYS A 296 2.54 14.79 -10.46
C CYS A 296 2.29 13.79 -11.61
N ALA A 297 1.20 13.98 -12.35
CA ALA A 297 0.86 13.10 -13.46
C ALA A 297 1.54 13.51 -14.78
N LYS A 298 2.12 14.72 -14.81
CA LYS A 298 2.83 15.33 -15.93
C LYS A 298 3.87 16.31 -15.38
N PRO A 299 5.03 16.52 -16.03
CA PRO A 299 6.05 17.46 -15.55
C PRO A 299 5.47 18.82 -15.20
N ASN A 300 5.86 19.34 -14.03
CA ASN A 300 5.45 20.64 -13.48
C ASN A 300 3.93 20.80 -13.27
N GLU A 301 3.20 19.70 -13.16
CA GLU A 301 1.75 19.69 -13.04
C GLU A 301 1.29 18.81 -11.88
N TRP A 302 1.28 19.44 -10.70
CA TRP A 302 0.91 18.82 -9.44
C TRP A 302 -0.58 19.04 -9.11
N TYR A 303 -1.18 17.99 -8.55
CA TYR A 303 -2.56 17.99 -8.08
C TYR A 303 -2.63 17.51 -6.63
N LYS A 304 -3.32 18.28 -5.78
CA LYS A 304 -3.70 17.87 -4.43
C LYS A 304 -5.02 17.11 -4.51
N PHE A 305 -5.00 15.87 -4.05
CA PHE A 305 -6.16 15.00 -3.84
C PHE A 305 -6.49 14.99 -2.35
N ASP A 306 -7.55 15.71 -2.02
CA ASP A 306 -8.08 15.83 -0.67
C ASP A 306 -9.50 15.26 -0.66
N VAL A 307 -9.57 13.95 -0.38
CA VAL A 307 -10.82 13.19 -0.46
C VAL A 307 -11.43 13.34 -1.85
N SER A 308 -12.61 13.95 -1.97
CA SER A 308 -13.38 14.13 -3.19
C SER A 308 -12.88 15.30 -4.03
N THR A 309 -12.01 16.15 -3.47
CA THR A 309 -11.58 17.39 -4.12
C THR A 309 -10.22 17.21 -4.77
N ILE A 310 -10.12 17.63 -6.03
CA ILE A 310 -8.86 17.74 -6.77
C ILE A 310 -8.58 19.22 -7.03
N SER A 311 -7.39 19.68 -6.68
CA SER A 311 -6.97 21.07 -6.94
C SER A 311 -5.54 21.11 -7.49
N ARG A 312 -5.29 22.00 -8.45
CA ARG A 312 -3.93 22.21 -8.98
C ARG A 312 -3.07 22.90 -7.91
N PHE A 313 -1.83 22.44 -7.73
CA PHE A 313 -0.86 23.00 -6.79
C PHE A 313 0.44 23.37 -7.50
N HIS A 314 1.15 24.36 -6.95
CA HIS A 314 2.50 24.68 -7.40
C HIS A 314 3.51 23.76 -6.71
N GLU A 315 4.55 23.40 -7.43
CA GLU A 315 5.58 22.47 -6.96
C GLU A 315 6.26 22.94 -5.66
N ASP A 316 6.63 24.21 -5.57
CA ASP A 316 7.23 24.78 -4.35
C ASP A 316 6.35 24.59 -3.10
N LEU A 317 5.02 24.59 -3.27
CA LEU A 317 4.09 24.37 -2.17
C LEU A 317 4.06 22.90 -1.77
N VAL A 318 4.17 21.97 -2.73
CA VAL A 318 4.30 20.54 -2.44
C VAL A 318 5.61 20.27 -1.67
N LEU A 319 6.71 20.88 -2.11
CA LEU A 319 8.02 20.73 -1.47
C LEU A 319 8.10 21.35 -0.07
N ALA A 320 7.18 22.25 0.29
CA ALA A 320 7.10 22.83 1.64
C ALA A 320 6.32 21.96 2.64
N GLU A 321 5.63 20.91 2.16
CA GLU A 321 4.77 20.07 3.00
C GLU A 321 5.57 19.13 3.92
N GLU A 322 4.90 18.68 4.98
CA GLU A 322 5.45 17.69 5.90
C GLU A 322 5.16 16.27 5.41
N ALA A 323 5.89 15.86 4.37
CA ALA A 323 5.73 14.55 3.73
C ALA A 323 5.72 13.40 4.75
N TYR A 324 4.76 12.50 4.64
CA TYR A 324 4.69 11.27 5.43
C TYR A 324 5.22 10.08 4.63
N ILE A 325 4.76 9.93 3.39
CA ILE A 325 5.23 8.91 2.44
C ILE A 325 5.54 9.59 1.12
N MET A 326 6.64 9.23 0.47
CA MET A 326 7.03 9.74 -0.85
C MET A 326 7.23 8.59 -1.82
N PHE A 327 6.78 8.79 -3.05
CA PHE A 327 6.95 7.84 -4.15
C PHE A 327 7.83 8.47 -5.23
N TYR A 328 8.92 7.77 -5.52
CA TYR A 328 9.91 8.14 -6.53
C TYR A 328 9.91 7.10 -7.64
N ALA A 329 9.76 7.53 -8.88
CA ALA A 329 9.84 6.66 -10.06
C ALA A 329 11.22 6.78 -10.70
N LYS A 330 11.80 5.67 -11.15
CA LYS A 330 13.06 5.71 -11.88
C LYS A 330 12.90 6.61 -13.12
N ARG A 331 13.86 7.49 -13.41
CA ARG A 331 13.76 8.56 -14.43
C ARG A 331 13.42 8.11 -15.86
N ASP A 332 13.62 6.84 -16.18
CA ASP A 332 13.23 6.26 -17.48
C ASP A 332 11.75 5.80 -17.52
N THR A 333 11.00 6.01 -16.44
CA THR A 333 9.55 5.70 -16.35
C THR A 333 8.78 6.82 -17.05
N LEU A 334 7.80 6.44 -17.88
CA LEU A 334 6.91 7.40 -18.53
C LEU A 334 6.06 8.16 -17.50
N TRP A 335 5.66 9.39 -17.82
CA TRP A 335 4.68 10.10 -17.03
C TRP A 335 3.29 9.50 -17.23
N PHE A 336 2.45 9.58 -16.20
CA PHE A 336 1.12 8.99 -16.24
C PHE A 336 0.26 9.55 -17.38
N SER A 337 0.37 10.86 -17.64
CA SER A 337 -0.28 11.51 -18.80
C SER A 337 0.13 10.91 -20.15
N ASP A 338 1.41 10.57 -20.34
CA ASP A 338 1.91 9.96 -21.58
C ASP A 338 1.36 8.55 -21.76
N VAL A 339 1.32 7.77 -20.68
CA VAL A 339 0.77 6.41 -20.70
C VAL A 339 -0.73 6.41 -20.99
N VAL A 340 -1.49 7.27 -20.31
CA VAL A 340 -2.93 7.44 -20.57
C VAL A 340 -3.17 7.86 -22.02
N ALA A 341 -2.36 8.78 -22.58
CA ALA A 341 -2.43 9.18 -23.98
C ALA A 341 -2.15 8.02 -24.96
N GLN A 342 -1.19 7.15 -24.65
CA GLN A 342 -0.92 5.95 -25.47
C GLN A 342 -2.09 4.96 -25.43
N GLN A 343 -2.73 4.77 -24.28
CA GLN A 343 -3.84 3.82 -24.11
C GLN A 343 -5.17 4.35 -24.64
N LEU A 344 -5.35 5.67 -24.70
CA LEU A 344 -6.50 6.36 -25.29
C LEU A 344 -6.80 5.93 -26.73
N HIS A 345 -5.78 5.51 -27.47
CA HIS A 345 -5.90 5.06 -28.86
C HIS A 345 -6.13 3.55 -29.02
N ASN A 346 -6.17 2.78 -27.92
CA ASN A 346 -6.30 1.32 -27.95
C ASN A 346 -7.66 0.85 -27.40
N VAL A 347 -8.56 0.47 -28.30
CA VAL A 347 -9.93 0.01 -28.00
C VAL A 347 -9.93 -1.28 -27.15
N GLU A 348 -8.91 -2.13 -27.27
CA GLU A 348 -8.78 -3.39 -26.50
C GLU A 348 -8.48 -3.10 -25.03
N THR A 349 -7.64 -2.10 -24.75
CA THR A 349 -7.29 -1.68 -23.37
C THR A 349 -8.52 -1.14 -22.62
N ILE A 350 -9.32 -0.33 -23.31
CA ILE A 350 -10.60 0.17 -22.79
C ILE A 350 -11.50 -1.01 -22.42
N ARG A 351 -11.58 -2.04 -23.26
CA ARG A 351 -12.37 -3.24 -23.00
C ARG A 351 -11.85 -4.01 -21.78
N LEU A 352 -10.54 -4.14 -21.57
CA LEU A 352 -9.97 -4.83 -20.41
C LEU A 352 -10.23 -4.10 -19.08
N LEU A 353 -10.20 -2.76 -19.07
CA LEU A 353 -10.62 -1.96 -17.91
C LEU A 353 -12.15 -2.04 -17.72
N SER A 354 -12.92 -2.09 -18.81
CA SER A 354 -14.39 -2.04 -18.79
C SER A 354 -15.07 -3.40 -18.54
N LEU A 355 -14.45 -4.53 -18.89
CA LEU A 355 -14.98 -5.88 -18.62
C LEU A 355 -15.04 -6.23 -17.13
N SER A 356 -14.54 -5.34 -16.26
CA SER A 356 -14.66 -5.41 -14.80
C SER A 356 -15.87 -4.64 -14.25
N LEU A 357 -16.63 -3.93 -15.09
CA LEU A 357 -17.80 -3.13 -14.69
C LEU A 357 -19.10 -3.96 -14.77
N PRO A 358 -19.86 -4.13 -13.67
CA PRO A 358 -21.25 -4.50 -13.78
C PRO A 358 -22.11 -3.30 -14.24
N ASN A 359 -23.14 -3.57 -15.05
CA ASN A 359 -24.15 -2.58 -15.40
C ASN A 359 -24.84 -2.03 -14.13
N ASN A 360 -24.89 -0.69 -14.03
CA ASN A 360 -25.65 0.12 -13.08
C ASN A 360 -25.30 0.00 -11.58
N HIS A 361 -24.64 1.04 -11.05
CA HIS A 361 -25.20 1.96 -10.05
C HIS A 361 -24.10 2.99 -9.69
N ALA A 362 -23.98 4.06 -10.48
CA ALA A 362 -23.42 5.31 -9.97
C ALA A 362 -24.48 5.93 -9.05
N SER A 363 -24.42 5.63 -7.75
CA SER A 363 -25.28 6.30 -6.78
C SER A 363 -24.74 7.72 -6.57
N TYR A 364 -25.26 8.67 -7.34
CA TYR A 364 -25.22 10.09 -7.00
C TYR A 364 -25.87 10.27 -5.63
N VAL A 365 -25.11 10.77 -4.65
CA VAL A 365 -25.67 11.21 -3.37
C VAL A 365 -25.79 12.73 -3.44
N SER A 366 -27.02 13.20 -3.66
CA SER A 366 -27.38 14.61 -3.44
C SER A 366 -27.55 14.86 -1.94
N GLU A 367 -26.90 15.89 -1.42
CA GLU A 367 -27.08 16.37 -0.06
C GLU A 367 -28.54 16.76 0.21
N SER A 368 -29.18 16.13 1.19
CA SER A 368 -30.33 16.72 1.88
C SER A 368 -30.55 16.10 3.27
N ASN A 369 -30.24 16.92 4.27
CA ASN A 369 -30.85 17.11 5.59
C ASN A 369 -31.08 15.91 6.54
N ALA A 370 -30.44 16.05 7.70
CA ALA A 370 -30.71 15.33 8.93
C ALA A 370 -32.04 15.75 9.57
N SER A 371 -32.88 14.77 9.94
CA SER A 371 -33.70 14.79 11.16
C SER A 371 -34.33 13.41 11.45
N ALA A 372 -34.24 13.03 12.72
CA ALA A 372 -34.61 11.78 13.42
C ALA A 372 -35.99 11.12 13.17
N ILE A 373 -36.09 9.80 13.43
CA ILE A 373 -36.86 9.14 14.53
C ILE A 373 -37.09 7.63 14.23
N ASP A 374 -36.96 6.81 15.29
CA ASP A 374 -37.21 5.35 15.42
C ASP A 374 -38.55 4.82 14.88
N THR A 375 -38.56 3.58 14.36
CA THR A 375 -39.37 2.46 14.89
C THR A 375 -39.11 1.10 14.20
N SER A 376 -39.28 0.04 15.00
CA SER A 376 -39.10 -1.40 14.77
C SER A 376 -39.92 -2.05 13.65
N SER A 377 -39.38 -3.10 12.99
CA SER A 377 -40.04 -4.40 12.77
C SER A 377 -39.14 -5.38 11.99
N SER A 378 -39.55 -6.65 11.96
CA SER A 378 -38.75 -7.89 11.96
C SER A 378 -38.77 -8.72 10.66
N THR A 379 -37.65 -9.40 10.37
CA THR A 379 -37.45 -10.72 9.65
C THR A 379 -37.65 -10.83 8.12
N PRO A 380 -37.11 -11.88 7.42
CA PRO A 380 -36.12 -12.93 7.79
C PRO A 380 -34.90 -13.08 6.81
N ARG A 381 -33.95 -13.92 7.26
CA ARG A 381 -32.66 -14.33 6.66
C ARG A 381 -32.80 -15.58 5.76
N PRO A 382 -31.99 -15.75 4.70
CA PRO A 382 -31.67 -17.08 4.15
C PRO A 382 -30.29 -17.56 4.62
N THR A 383 -30.26 -18.82 5.04
CA THR A 383 -29.11 -19.60 5.49
C THR A 383 -28.34 -20.21 4.32
N GLY A 384 -27.03 -20.00 4.28
CA GLY A 384 -26.08 -20.78 3.49
C GLY A 384 -24.75 -20.82 4.26
N VAL A 385 -24.50 -21.94 4.93
CA VAL A 385 -23.32 -22.17 5.78
C VAL A 385 -22.19 -22.69 4.89
N ILE A 386 -21.07 -21.97 4.86
CA ILE A 386 -19.77 -22.49 4.41
C ILE A 386 -18.80 -22.25 5.59
N ASN A 387 -18.07 -23.30 5.97
CA ASN A 387 -17.35 -23.41 7.24
C ASN A 387 -16.30 -22.30 7.45
N SER A 388 -16.44 -21.62 8.60
CA SER A 388 -15.61 -20.51 9.10
C SER A 388 -14.24 -20.93 9.64
N SER A 389 -13.91 -22.23 9.70
CA SER A 389 -12.67 -22.71 10.33
C SER A 389 -11.43 -22.46 9.47
N ASP A 390 -11.52 -22.71 8.17
CA ASP A 390 -10.34 -22.77 7.30
C ASP A 390 -9.88 -21.36 6.89
N PHE A 391 -10.82 -20.41 6.78
CA PHE A 391 -10.53 -18.99 6.55
C PHE A 391 -9.88 -18.33 7.77
N HIS A 392 -10.28 -18.74 8.97
CA HIS A 392 -9.70 -18.20 10.21
C HIS A 392 -8.26 -18.69 10.41
N GLU A 393 -7.93 -19.89 9.94
CA GLU A 393 -6.58 -20.47 10.03
C GLU A 393 -5.61 -19.83 9.03
N LEU A 394 -6.04 -19.60 7.78
CA LEU A 394 -5.25 -18.89 6.77
C LEU A 394 -5.02 -17.41 7.14
N THR A 395 -6.04 -16.75 7.70
CA THR A 395 -5.90 -15.35 8.17
C THR A 395 -4.93 -15.25 9.34
N LYS A 396 -4.92 -16.24 10.26
CA LYS A 396 -3.94 -16.30 11.36
C LYS A 396 -2.51 -16.54 10.87
N ILE A 397 -2.32 -17.33 9.82
CA ILE A 397 -0.98 -17.58 9.24
C ILE A 397 -0.44 -16.30 8.60
N VAL A 398 -1.26 -15.58 7.82
CA VAL A 398 -0.86 -14.30 7.20
C VAL A 398 -0.64 -13.20 8.24
N ASP A 399 -1.51 -13.10 9.25
CA ASP A 399 -1.35 -12.14 10.35
C ASP A 399 -0.10 -12.45 11.20
N ASN A 400 0.27 -13.72 11.36
CA ASN A 400 1.51 -14.11 12.04
C ASN A 400 2.77 -13.81 11.21
N GLU A 401 2.71 -13.94 9.88
CA GLU A 401 3.82 -13.54 8.99
C GLU A 401 3.93 -12.01 8.87
N LEU A 402 2.82 -11.26 8.89
CA LEU A 402 2.84 -9.80 9.04
C LEU A 402 3.44 -9.39 10.38
N LYS A 403 3.04 -10.02 11.48
CA LYS A 403 3.62 -9.75 12.82
C LYS A 403 5.09 -10.11 12.91
N LYS A 404 5.55 -11.17 12.23
CA LYS A 404 6.98 -11.51 12.13
C LYS A 404 7.75 -10.53 11.27
N THR A 405 7.18 -10.05 10.17
CA THR A 405 7.81 -9.04 9.30
C THR A 405 7.91 -7.69 10.00
N VAL A 406 6.85 -7.29 10.71
CA VAL A 406 6.84 -6.11 11.58
C VAL A 406 7.80 -6.31 12.77
N GLN A 407 7.84 -7.48 13.42
CA GLN A 407 8.78 -7.74 14.53
C GLN A 407 10.25 -7.81 14.08
N MET A 408 10.54 -8.38 12.91
CA MET A 408 11.90 -8.39 12.33
C MET A 408 12.34 -6.99 11.93
N SER A 409 11.43 -6.12 11.47
CA SER A 409 11.74 -4.69 11.25
C SER A 409 11.93 -3.89 12.55
N THR A 410 11.42 -4.39 13.69
CA THR A 410 11.63 -3.77 15.02
C THR A 410 12.85 -4.30 15.79
N LEU A 411 13.46 -5.42 15.39
CA LEU A 411 14.73 -5.88 15.95
C LEU A 411 15.88 -5.49 15.02
N GLY A 412 16.32 -4.23 15.12
CA GLY A 412 17.53 -3.81 14.41
C GLY A 412 17.77 -2.31 14.27
N SER A 413 17.45 -1.49 15.26
CA SER A 413 18.02 -0.13 15.41
C SER A 413 18.30 0.12 16.90
N PRO A 414 19.55 0.43 17.32
CA PRO A 414 19.89 0.61 18.72
C PRO A 414 19.31 1.90 19.29
N SER A 415 18.72 1.75 20.46
CA SER A 415 18.02 2.73 21.28
C SER A 415 18.94 3.86 21.78
N ALA A 416 18.42 5.08 21.77
CA ALA A 416 18.76 6.05 22.81
C ALA A 416 17.82 5.81 24.00
N ILE A 417 18.33 5.22 25.09
CA ILE A 417 17.68 5.28 26.41
C ILE A 417 18.76 5.61 27.43
N ASN A 418 18.64 6.79 28.04
CA ASN A 418 19.40 7.20 29.21
C ASN A 418 18.55 7.02 30.49
N SER A 419 19.26 6.55 31.53
CA SER A 419 19.05 6.57 32.99
C SER A 419 17.92 7.44 33.56
N SER A 420 17.25 7.11 34.68
CA SER A 420 17.83 6.71 35.97
C SER A 420 16.79 6.22 37.01
N LYS A 421 17.18 5.17 37.77
CA LYS A 421 16.97 4.85 39.21
C LYS A 421 15.67 5.29 39.92
N GLU A 422 15.02 4.31 40.58
CA GLU A 422 14.98 4.24 42.05
C GLU A 422 14.55 2.86 42.58
N ASN A 423 14.92 2.64 43.84
CA ASN A 423 15.05 1.37 44.56
C ASN A 423 13.73 0.66 44.89
N ASN A 424 13.77 -0.68 45.00
CA ASN A 424 13.43 -1.35 46.27
C ASN A 424 13.93 -2.80 46.31
N THR A 425 14.61 -3.07 47.41
CA THR A 425 15.08 -4.36 47.92
C THR A 425 13.93 -5.30 48.26
N SER A 426 14.08 -6.61 47.98
CA SER A 426 14.10 -7.66 49.01
C SER A 426 14.15 -9.09 48.43
N GLN A 427 15.17 -9.81 48.90
CA GLN A 427 15.16 -11.20 49.39
C GLN A 427 14.71 -12.37 48.51
N ASP A 428 15.72 -13.19 48.20
CA ASP A 428 15.91 -14.57 48.67
C ASP A 428 15.62 -15.79 47.76
N ILE A 429 16.66 -16.64 47.75
CA ILE A 429 16.72 -18.11 47.66
C ILE A 429 16.53 -18.78 46.28
N GLY A 430 17.65 -19.22 45.72
CA GLY A 430 17.97 -20.66 45.73
C GLY A 430 17.90 -21.47 44.43
N VAL A 431 19.02 -22.16 44.20
CA VAL A 431 19.17 -23.53 43.65
C VAL A 431 19.44 -23.70 42.14
N THR A 432 20.56 -24.40 41.93
CA THR A 432 21.12 -25.19 40.80
C THR A 432 20.08 -25.80 39.85
N GLU A 433 20.34 -26.11 38.57
CA GLU A 433 21.33 -27.07 38.07
C GLU A 433 21.29 -27.17 36.52
N SER A 434 22.38 -27.68 35.93
CA SER A 434 22.60 -27.92 34.50
C SER A 434 21.69 -28.99 33.88
N VAL A 435 21.31 -28.84 32.60
CA VAL A 435 21.16 -29.98 31.69
C VAL A 435 21.72 -29.66 30.29
N ARG A 436 22.54 -30.59 29.81
CA ARG A 436 23.30 -30.65 28.56
C ARG A 436 22.66 -31.71 27.66
N LYS A 437 22.93 -31.64 26.34
CA LYS A 437 22.69 -32.63 25.26
C LYS A 437 21.34 -32.47 24.53
N MET A 438 21.22 -32.64 23.21
CA MET A 438 21.97 -33.49 22.27
C MET A 438 22.20 -32.81 20.91
N HIS A 439 23.44 -32.91 20.40
CA HIS A 439 23.73 -32.96 18.97
C HIS A 439 23.50 -34.40 18.47
N LYS A 440 22.90 -34.54 17.28
CA LYS A 440 23.03 -35.75 16.46
C LYS A 440 23.55 -35.35 15.07
N SER A 441 24.66 -36.00 14.74
CA SER A 441 25.32 -36.10 13.44
C SER A 441 24.40 -36.75 12.39
N CYS A 442 24.55 -36.33 11.13
CA CYS A 442 24.46 -37.23 9.97
C CYS A 442 25.47 -36.75 8.93
N ASP A 443 26.56 -37.51 8.77
CA ASP A 443 27.40 -37.56 7.58
C ASP A 443 26.68 -38.39 6.50
N SER A 444 26.70 -37.91 5.26
CA SER A 444 26.93 -38.66 4.01
C SER A 444 27.14 -37.67 2.87
#